data_AF-A0A931T0S7-F1
#
_entry.id   AF-A0A931T0S7-F1
#
_cell.length_a   1.000
_cell.length_b   1.000
_cell.length_c   1.000
_cell.angle_alpha   90.00
_cell.angle_beta   90.00
_cell.angle_gamma   90.00
#
_symmetry.space_group_name_H-M   'P 1'
#
loop_
_entity.id
_entity.type
_entity.pdbx_description
1 polymer ?
#
loop_
_entity_poly.entity_id
_entity_poly.type
_entity_poly.pdbx_seq_one_letter_code
_entity_poly.pdbx_strand_id
1 'polypeptide(L)'
;FESVRYISDEVPYGGIIRGVHRYAADGFIVAILLHLFRNWFTDRHLFSRDNPWISGMFLLLFGGLIGFTGYQLVWDERAQVLTTMFLAMLRSIPLAGDGLAKIFMGGVGIGEGTLVRILFLHIVPASTLYVMLWWHYLRLRHPKVWPPGVWVLLVVGLVFLLAGVIPATSGQPATPAGRPTSFPMDVFFMVPFWLLNWLSPGAVVVLGVLLFVGGLAVPYFSRRETAPQMGVRHAGVAQVIDGNCTGCELCYFDCPYNAIVMVPSPGPGLSKAAANRTLLAVILESRCVECGICIGACPFEALELPKFMERDVRIEIAQAVQA
;
A
#
# COMPACT_ATOMS: atom_id res chain seq x y z
N PHE A 1 -8.02 -17.75 23.29
CA PHE A 1 -8.85 -16.99 24.25
C PHE A 1 -8.11 -16.76 25.57
N GLU A 2 -7.89 -17.78 26.41
CA GLU A 2 -7.23 -17.59 27.73
C GLU A 2 -5.86 -16.91 27.65
N SER A 3 -5.04 -17.24 26.64
CA SER A 3 -3.77 -16.55 26.42
C SER A 3 -3.92 -15.05 26.15
N VAL A 4 -4.97 -14.65 25.43
CA VAL A 4 -5.28 -13.25 25.13
C VAL A 4 -5.83 -12.53 26.37
N ARG A 5 -6.62 -13.24 27.19
CA ARG A 5 -7.12 -12.76 28.48
C ARG A 5 -5.96 -12.53 29.46
N TYR A 6 -5.06 -13.50 29.59
CA TYR A 6 -3.83 -13.39 30.38
C TYR A 6 -2.99 -12.17 29.99
N ILE A 7 -2.75 -11.94 28.69
CA ILE A 7 -2.04 -10.74 28.21
C ILE A 7 -2.79 -9.47 28.57
N SER A 8 -4.12 -9.47 28.51
CA SER A 8 -4.91 -8.27 28.75
C SER A 8 -4.95 -7.89 30.24
N ASP A 9 -5.09 -8.90 31.11
CA ASP A 9 -5.48 -8.71 32.52
C ASP A 9 -4.33 -8.94 33.51
N GLU A 10 -3.42 -9.87 33.21
CA GLU A 10 -2.39 -10.32 34.16
C GLU A 10 -0.99 -9.78 33.84
N VAL A 11 -0.68 -9.53 32.57
CA VAL A 11 0.62 -8.98 32.16
C VAL A 11 0.66 -7.46 32.39
N PRO A 12 1.67 -6.93 33.11
CA PRO A 12 1.83 -5.49 33.30
C PRO A 12 1.84 -4.74 31.96
N TYR A 13 0.96 -3.75 31.80
CA TYR A 13 0.74 -2.99 30.56
C TYR A 13 0.31 -3.82 29.34
N GLY A 14 0.01 -5.11 29.49
CA GLY A 14 -0.34 -5.98 28.36
C GLY A 14 -1.66 -5.59 27.68
N GLY A 15 -2.65 -5.12 28.45
CA GLY A 15 -3.87 -4.52 27.90
C GLY A 15 -3.61 -3.30 27.01
N ILE A 16 -2.63 -2.46 27.34
CA ILE A 16 -2.22 -1.30 26.53
C ILE A 16 -1.55 -1.79 25.24
N ILE A 17 -0.61 -2.73 25.32
CA ILE A 17 0.07 -3.29 24.14
C ILE A 17 -0.95 -3.91 23.17
N ARG A 18 -1.92 -4.66 23.71
CA ARG A 18 -3.02 -5.22 22.92
C ARG A 18 -3.90 -4.12 22.30
N GLY A 19 -4.21 -3.08 23.07
CA GLY A 19 -4.91 -1.89 22.58
C GLY A 19 -4.18 -1.22 21.43
N VAL A 20 -2.87 -1.00 21.57
CA VAL A 20 -2.02 -0.42 20.52
C VAL A 20 -2.07 -1.28 19.26
N HIS A 21 -1.93 -2.60 19.36
CA HIS A 21 -2.03 -3.50 18.21
C HIS A 21 -3.39 -3.40 17.52
N ARG A 22 -4.48 -3.34 18.30
CA ARG A 22 -5.86 -3.22 17.80
C ARG A 22 -6.14 -1.90 17.10
N TYR A 23 -5.75 -0.77 17.69
CA TYR A 23 -6.01 0.56 17.12
C TYR A 23 -5.01 0.94 16.02
N ALA A 24 -3.78 0.43 16.08
CA ALA A 24 -2.82 0.58 14.98
C ALA A 24 -3.29 -0.12 13.70
N ALA A 25 -4.02 -1.23 13.82
CA ALA A 25 -4.62 -1.91 12.66
C ALA A 25 -5.65 -1.01 11.94
N ASP A 26 -6.50 -0.30 12.69
CA ASP A 26 -7.46 0.66 12.10
C ASP A 26 -6.73 1.84 11.47
N GLY A 27 -5.75 2.41 12.19
CA GLY A 27 -4.92 3.50 11.68
C GLY A 27 -4.19 3.11 10.39
N PHE A 28 -3.73 1.86 10.28
CA PHE A 28 -3.08 1.32 9.10
C PHE A 28 -4.02 1.29 7.89
N ILE A 29 -5.25 0.80 8.03
CA ILE A 29 -6.23 0.80 6.93
C ILE A 29 -6.64 2.22 6.56
N VAL A 30 -6.89 3.10 7.53
CA VAL A 30 -7.19 4.51 7.27
C VAL A 30 -6.06 5.17 6.47
N ALA A 31 -4.80 4.94 6.85
CA ALA A 31 -3.64 5.48 6.15
C ALA A 31 -3.52 4.93 4.72
N ILE A 32 -3.75 3.63 4.51
CA ILE A 32 -3.73 3.03 3.16
C ILE A 32 -4.86 3.59 2.29
N LEU A 33 -6.08 3.73 2.82
CA LEU A 33 -7.20 4.28 2.07
C LEU A 33 -6.96 5.75 1.70
N LEU A 34 -6.47 6.58 2.63
CA LEU A 34 -6.06 7.96 2.34
C LEU A 34 -4.94 8.02 1.30
N HIS A 35 -3.97 7.10 1.37
CA HIS A 35 -2.92 6.97 0.38
C HIS A 35 -3.49 6.60 -1.00
N LEU A 36 -4.41 5.65 -1.06
CA LEU A 36 -5.09 5.24 -2.29
C LEU A 36 -5.89 6.40 -2.89
N PHE A 37 -6.72 7.08 -2.09
CA PHE A 37 -7.50 8.23 -2.53
C PHE A 37 -6.63 9.37 -3.03
N ARG A 38 -5.55 9.70 -2.32
CA ARG A 38 -4.59 10.71 -2.79
C ARG A 38 -4.05 10.34 -4.17
N ASN A 39 -3.64 9.09 -4.39
CA ASN A 39 -3.10 8.67 -5.69
C ASN A 39 -4.16 8.64 -6.79
N TRP A 40 -5.42 8.34 -6.45
CA TRP A 40 -6.55 8.44 -7.36
C TRP A 40 -6.77 9.89 -7.81
N PHE A 41 -6.98 10.82 -6.87
CA PHE A 41 -7.28 12.22 -7.17
C PHE A 41 -6.11 13.04 -7.72
N THR A 42 -4.87 12.56 -7.57
CA THR A 42 -3.69 13.21 -8.15
C THR A 42 -3.20 12.55 -9.43
N ASP A 43 -4.00 11.66 -10.02
CA ASP A 43 -3.71 10.94 -11.27
C ASP A 43 -2.37 10.17 -11.23
N ARG A 44 -1.86 9.85 -10.03
CA ARG A 44 -0.60 9.14 -9.82
C ARG A 44 -0.67 7.66 -10.13
N HIS A 45 -1.86 7.18 -10.48
CA HIS A 45 -2.13 5.84 -11.01
C HIS A 45 -1.95 5.76 -12.54
N LEU A 46 -1.85 6.91 -13.21
CA LEU A 46 -1.64 7.00 -14.66
C LEU A 46 -0.14 6.92 -15.02
N PHE A 47 0.15 6.65 -16.30
CA PHE A 47 1.50 6.57 -16.89
C PHE A 47 2.34 5.39 -16.40
N SER A 48 3.67 5.45 -16.55
CA SER A 48 4.67 4.45 -16.13
C SER A 48 4.72 4.18 -14.60
N ARG A 49 3.66 4.51 -13.86
CA ARG A 49 3.45 4.26 -12.42
C ARG A 49 2.44 3.13 -12.17
N ASP A 50 2.23 2.27 -13.16
CA ASP A 50 1.45 1.04 -13.06
C ASP A 50 1.99 0.10 -11.96
N ASN A 51 3.31 -0.03 -11.84
CA ASN A 51 3.93 -0.93 -10.85
C ASN A 51 3.60 -0.54 -9.39
N PRO A 52 3.78 0.72 -8.94
CA PRO A 52 3.31 1.17 -7.63
C PRO A 52 1.81 0.96 -7.41
N TRP A 53 0.98 1.18 -8.42
CA TRP A 53 -0.46 0.97 -8.31
C TRP A 53 -0.81 -0.51 -8.08
N ILE A 54 -0.31 -1.40 -8.94
CA ILE A 54 -0.56 -2.84 -8.87
C ILE A 54 -0.06 -3.42 -7.55
N SER A 55 1.19 -3.11 -7.18
CA SER A 55 1.74 -3.53 -5.88
C SER A 55 0.93 -2.97 -4.70
N GLY A 56 0.41 -1.73 -4.80
CA GLY A 56 -0.49 -1.13 -3.83
C GLY A 56 -1.82 -1.88 -3.68
N MET A 57 -2.39 -2.39 -4.77
CA MET A 57 -3.60 -3.23 -4.73
C MET A 57 -3.35 -4.55 -3.99
N PHE A 58 -2.22 -5.19 -4.22
CA PHE A 58 -1.84 -6.39 -3.48
C PHE A 58 -1.55 -6.10 -1.99
N LEU A 59 -0.90 -4.97 -1.67
CA LEU A 59 -0.68 -4.53 -0.29
C LEU A 59 -2.02 -4.27 0.43
N LEU A 60 -3.01 -3.67 -0.23
CA LEU A 60 -4.36 -3.48 0.31
C LEU A 60 -5.06 -4.82 0.58
N LEU A 61 -4.98 -5.77 -0.37
CA LEU A 61 -5.55 -7.10 -0.21
C LEU A 61 -4.93 -7.84 0.99
N PHE A 62 -3.60 -7.86 1.08
CA PHE A 62 -2.88 -8.53 2.18
C PHE A 62 -3.14 -7.83 3.51
N GLY A 63 -3.16 -6.49 3.54
CA GLY A 63 -3.51 -5.72 4.74
C GLY A 63 -4.89 -6.06 5.29
N GLY A 64 -5.89 -6.18 4.41
CA GLY A 64 -7.23 -6.64 4.77
C GLY A 64 -7.25 -8.08 5.30
N LEU A 65 -6.53 -8.99 4.64
CA LEU A 65 -6.41 -10.39 5.07
C LEU A 65 -5.76 -10.52 6.46
N ILE A 66 -4.70 -9.77 6.72
CA ILE A 66 -3.99 -9.77 8.01
C ILE A 66 -4.92 -9.25 9.10
N GLY A 67 -5.61 -8.13 8.87
CA GLY A 67 -6.56 -7.62 9.86
C GLY A 67 -7.70 -8.59 10.15
N PHE A 68 -8.29 -9.19 9.11
CA PHE A 68 -9.32 -10.22 9.26
C PHE A 68 -8.85 -11.41 10.10
N THR A 69 -7.70 -12.00 9.77
CA THR A 69 -7.13 -13.14 10.51
C THR A 69 -6.74 -12.75 11.94
N GLY A 70 -6.36 -11.50 12.19
CA GLY A 70 -6.08 -10.97 13.53
C GLY A 70 -7.32 -10.99 14.43
N TYR A 71 -8.50 -10.65 13.92
CA TYR A 71 -9.76 -10.79 14.65
C TYR A 71 -10.07 -12.23 15.03
N GLN A 72 -9.75 -13.18 14.15
CA GLN A 72 -9.99 -14.59 14.41
C GLN A 72 -9.10 -15.14 15.54
N LEU A 73 -7.87 -14.62 15.72
CA LEU A 73 -6.91 -15.07 16.73
C LEU A 73 -7.33 -14.77 18.18
N VAL A 74 -8.25 -13.82 18.41
CA VAL A 74 -8.81 -13.57 19.74
C VAL A 74 -9.56 -14.80 20.25
N TRP A 75 -10.17 -15.55 19.33
CA TRP A 75 -10.92 -16.78 19.60
C TRP A 75 -12.11 -16.58 20.56
N ASP A 76 -12.80 -15.45 20.39
CA ASP A 76 -14.06 -15.11 21.03
C ASP A 76 -15.27 -15.52 20.15
N GLU A 77 -16.49 -15.34 20.64
CA GLU A 77 -17.72 -15.64 19.89
C GLU A 77 -17.77 -14.93 18.52
N ARG A 78 -17.25 -13.70 18.44
CA ARG A 78 -17.15 -12.93 17.19
C ARG A 78 -16.21 -13.64 16.22
N ALA A 79 -15.02 -14.05 16.65
CA ALA A 79 -14.09 -14.82 15.83
C ALA A 79 -14.73 -16.09 15.26
N GLN A 80 -15.55 -16.79 16.06
CA GLN A 80 -16.27 -17.98 15.61
C GLN A 80 -17.28 -17.66 14.51
N VAL A 81 -18.13 -16.65 14.70
CA VAL A 81 -19.11 -16.22 13.68
C VAL A 81 -18.41 -15.82 12.39
N LEU A 82 -17.37 -14.99 12.48
CA LEU A 82 -16.60 -14.57 11.31
C LEU A 82 -15.99 -15.74 10.56
N THR A 83 -15.47 -16.72 11.30
CA THR A 83 -14.94 -17.95 10.72
C THR A 83 -16.02 -18.73 9.98
N THR A 84 -17.22 -18.87 10.56
CA THR A 84 -18.33 -19.56 9.89
C THR A 84 -18.83 -18.84 8.64
N MET A 85 -18.96 -17.51 8.69
CA MET A 85 -19.35 -16.69 7.53
C MET A 85 -18.28 -16.77 6.43
N PHE A 86 -17.00 -16.70 6.79
CA PHE A 86 -15.90 -16.83 5.84
C PHE A 86 -15.88 -18.21 5.17
N LEU A 87 -16.12 -19.28 5.93
CA LEU A 87 -16.26 -20.62 5.36
C LEU A 87 -17.45 -20.73 4.41
N ALA A 88 -18.58 -20.06 4.69
CA ALA A 88 -19.71 -20.01 3.77
C ALA A 88 -19.35 -19.26 2.47
N MET A 89 -18.57 -18.18 2.56
CA MET A 89 -18.03 -17.48 1.40
C MET A 89 -17.06 -18.37 0.61
N LEU A 90 -16.13 -19.07 1.26
CA LEU A 90 -15.22 -19.99 0.57
C LEU A 90 -15.99 -21.10 -0.17
N ARG A 91 -16.96 -21.74 0.47
CA ARG A 91 -17.79 -22.79 -0.15
C ARG A 91 -18.61 -22.30 -1.34
N SER A 92 -18.92 -21.01 -1.41
CA SER A 92 -19.63 -20.44 -2.54
C SER A 92 -18.81 -20.32 -3.83
N ILE A 93 -17.48 -20.51 -3.75
CA ILE A 93 -16.58 -20.50 -4.91
C ILE A 93 -16.82 -21.77 -5.75
N PRO A 94 -17.20 -21.64 -7.04
CA PRO A 94 -17.41 -22.79 -7.91
C PRO A 94 -16.15 -23.66 -8.04
N LEU A 95 -16.34 -24.98 -8.12
CA LEU A 95 -15.31 -26.01 -8.35
C LEU A 95 -14.27 -26.19 -7.22
N ALA A 96 -13.81 -25.11 -6.59
CA ALA A 96 -12.73 -25.15 -5.59
C ALA A 96 -13.21 -24.90 -4.14
N GLY A 97 -14.42 -24.38 -3.94
CA GLY A 97 -14.87 -23.84 -2.65
C GLY A 97 -14.84 -24.83 -1.49
N ASP A 98 -15.35 -26.05 -1.70
CA ASP A 98 -15.34 -27.10 -0.67
C ASP A 98 -13.91 -27.57 -0.34
N GLY A 99 -13.02 -27.62 -1.33
CA GLY A 99 -11.61 -27.93 -1.14
C GLY A 99 -10.91 -26.87 -0.30
N LEU A 100 -11.10 -25.59 -0.65
CA LEU A 100 -10.55 -24.44 0.08
C LEU A 100 -11.05 -24.40 1.52
N ALA A 101 -12.35 -24.61 1.74
CA ALA A 101 -12.94 -24.66 3.08
C ALA A 101 -12.35 -25.81 3.93
N LYS A 102 -12.16 -27.00 3.34
CA LYS A 102 -11.51 -28.13 4.03
C LYS A 102 -10.05 -27.85 4.39
N ILE A 103 -9.28 -27.26 3.48
CA ILE A 103 -7.89 -26.86 3.73
C ILE A 103 -7.82 -25.84 4.86
N PHE A 104 -8.72 -24.84 4.85
CA PHE A 104 -8.78 -23.80 5.86
C PHE A 104 -9.13 -24.37 7.25
N MET A 105 -10.16 -25.21 7.35
CA MET A 105 -10.54 -25.86 8.62
C MET A 105 -9.45 -26.81 9.12
N GLY A 106 -8.80 -27.55 8.21
CA GLY A 106 -7.77 -28.52 8.57
C GLY A 106 -8.29 -29.79 9.25
N GLY A 107 -9.59 -30.09 9.08
CA GLY A 107 -10.28 -31.22 9.70
C GLY A 107 -11.77 -31.23 9.39
N VAL A 108 -12.52 -32.07 10.12
CA VAL A 108 -13.99 -32.24 9.94
C VAL A 108 -14.82 -31.05 10.46
N GLY A 109 -14.20 -30.10 11.18
CA GLY A 109 -14.85 -28.91 11.70
C GLY A 109 -13.83 -27.86 12.16
N ILE A 110 -14.34 -26.73 12.66
CA ILE A 110 -13.51 -25.67 13.25
C ILE A 110 -12.95 -26.18 14.58
N GLY A 111 -11.62 -26.15 14.72
CA GLY A 111 -10.94 -26.59 15.93
C GLY A 111 -9.53 -26.02 16.06
N GLU A 112 -8.71 -26.64 16.90
CA GLU A 112 -7.33 -26.21 17.17
C GLU A 112 -6.47 -26.11 15.89
N GLY A 113 -6.59 -27.10 14.99
CA GLY A 113 -5.91 -27.07 13.71
C GLY A 113 -6.29 -25.88 12.83
N THR A 114 -7.51 -25.37 12.95
CA THR A 114 -7.95 -24.15 12.27
C THR A 114 -7.27 -22.92 12.85
N LEU A 115 -7.18 -22.83 14.19
CA LEU A 115 -6.53 -21.71 14.88
C LEU A 115 -5.04 -21.59 14.51
N VAL A 116 -4.32 -22.71 14.49
CA VAL A 116 -2.89 -22.72 14.09
C VAL A 116 -2.74 -22.23 12.65
N ARG A 117 -3.61 -22.64 11.72
CA ARG A 117 -3.58 -22.16 10.33
C ARG A 117 -3.86 -20.67 10.23
N ILE A 118 -4.85 -20.17 10.97
CA ILE A 118 -5.16 -18.74 11.05
C ILE A 118 -3.94 -17.96 11.55
N LEU A 119 -3.19 -18.48 12.53
CA LEU A 119 -1.96 -17.86 13.02
C LEU A 119 -0.91 -17.74 11.91
N PHE A 120 -0.69 -18.81 11.13
CA PHE A 120 0.22 -18.75 9.98
C PHE A 120 -0.30 -17.81 8.88
N LEU A 121 -1.60 -17.81 8.60
CA LEU A 121 -2.24 -16.89 7.65
C LEU A 121 -2.24 -15.43 8.13
N HIS A 122 -1.94 -15.17 9.40
CA HIS A 122 -1.75 -13.83 9.92
C HIS A 122 -0.27 -13.40 9.82
N ILE A 123 0.65 -14.22 10.34
CA ILE A 123 2.07 -13.86 10.48
C ILE A 123 2.81 -13.92 9.14
N VAL A 124 2.55 -14.93 8.30
CA VAL A 124 3.26 -15.10 7.03
C VAL A 124 2.94 -13.94 6.07
N PRO A 125 1.66 -13.60 5.81
CA PRO A 125 1.34 -12.43 5.00
C PRO A 125 1.92 -11.13 5.56
N ALA A 126 1.87 -10.93 6.89
CA ALA A 126 2.48 -9.77 7.54
C ALA A 126 3.98 -9.67 7.29
N SER A 127 4.69 -10.80 7.32
CA SER A 127 6.13 -10.85 7.00
C SER A 127 6.39 -10.60 5.51
N THR A 128 5.53 -11.08 4.61
CA THR A 128 5.68 -10.82 3.18
C THR A 128 5.43 -9.36 2.79
N LEU A 129 4.73 -8.57 3.62
CA LEU A 129 4.54 -7.15 3.37
C LEU A 129 5.86 -6.40 3.21
N TYR A 130 6.94 -6.79 3.92
CA TYR A 130 8.24 -6.14 3.75
C TYR A 130 8.80 -6.31 2.32
N VAL A 131 8.66 -7.50 1.74
CA VAL A 131 9.06 -7.79 0.36
C VAL A 131 8.14 -7.06 -0.62
N MET A 132 6.83 -7.01 -0.34
CA MET A 132 5.88 -6.28 -1.17
C MET A 132 6.08 -4.77 -1.12
N LEU A 133 6.48 -4.22 0.03
CA LEU A 133 6.86 -2.81 0.18
C LEU A 133 8.12 -2.50 -0.62
N TRP A 134 9.12 -3.38 -0.60
CA TRP A 134 10.27 -3.25 -1.50
C TRP A 134 9.80 -3.20 -2.95
N TRP A 135 8.96 -4.13 -3.40
CA TRP A 135 8.39 -4.12 -4.76
C TRP A 135 7.59 -2.84 -5.06
N HIS A 136 6.85 -2.32 -4.08
CA HIS A 136 6.10 -1.08 -4.19
C HIS A 136 6.98 0.15 -4.40
N TYR A 137 8.19 0.14 -3.82
CA TYR A 137 9.16 1.23 -3.94
C TYR A 137 10.18 1.05 -5.07
N LEU A 138 10.31 -0.15 -5.65
CA LEU A 138 11.35 -0.50 -6.65
C LEU A 138 11.43 0.41 -7.87
N ARG A 139 10.36 1.15 -8.19
CA ARG A 139 10.34 2.12 -9.29
C ARG A 139 9.88 3.51 -8.86
N LEU A 140 9.91 3.77 -7.55
CA LEU A 140 9.61 5.08 -6.97
C LEU A 140 10.89 5.83 -6.65
N ARG A 141 10.80 7.14 -6.89
CA ARG A 141 11.91 8.06 -6.81
C ARG A 141 11.92 8.81 -5.50
N HIS A 142 13.02 8.75 -4.74
CA HIS A 142 13.08 9.33 -3.37
C HIS A 142 11.75 9.14 -2.62
N PRO A 143 11.28 7.89 -2.45
CA PRO A 143 10.04 7.66 -1.74
C PRO A 143 10.18 8.27 -0.35
N LYS A 144 9.41 9.33 -0.08
CA LYS A 144 9.28 9.89 1.27
C LYS A 144 8.48 8.89 2.10
N VAL A 145 9.17 7.88 2.61
CA VAL A 145 8.62 6.79 3.43
C VAL A 145 8.27 7.27 4.83
N TRP A 146 8.92 8.33 5.31
CA TRP A 146 8.65 8.95 6.60
C TRP A 146 7.76 10.18 6.43
N PRO A 147 6.56 10.19 7.03
CA PRO A 147 5.77 11.40 7.20
C PRO A 147 6.53 12.42 8.06
N PRO A 148 6.16 13.72 8.02
CA PRO A 148 6.70 14.71 8.94
C PRO A 148 6.56 14.24 10.39
N GLY A 149 7.61 14.39 11.20
CA GLY A 149 7.67 13.81 12.55
C GLY A 149 6.51 14.22 13.47
N VAL A 150 5.98 15.44 13.31
CA VAL A 150 4.81 15.92 14.06
C VAL A 150 3.60 14.99 13.84
N TRP A 151 3.32 14.60 12.59
CA TRP A 151 2.21 13.70 12.28
C TRP A 151 2.44 12.29 12.81
N VAL A 152 3.69 11.81 12.77
CA VAL A 152 4.04 10.51 13.36
C VAL A 152 3.77 10.52 14.87
N LEU A 153 4.23 11.56 15.58
CA LEU A 153 4.01 11.70 17.03
C LEU A 153 2.53 11.85 17.37
N LEU A 154 1.77 12.61 16.58
CA LEU A 154 0.32 12.76 16.78
C LEU A 154 -0.43 11.44 16.59
N VAL A 155 -0.14 10.69 15.52
CA VAL A 155 -0.82 9.42 15.24
C VAL A 155 -0.43 8.37 16.27
N VAL A 156 0.86 8.23 16.58
CA VAL A 156 1.33 7.30 17.61
C VAL A 156 0.75 7.67 18.97
N GLY A 157 0.81 8.95 19.36
CA GLY A 157 0.22 9.45 20.59
C GLY A 157 -1.28 9.19 20.68
N LEU A 158 -2.02 9.40 19.59
CA LEU A 158 -3.45 9.08 19.52
C LEU A 158 -3.71 7.58 19.70
N VAL A 159 -2.93 6.71 19.07
CA VAL A 159 -3.07 5.24 19.24
C VAL A 159 -2.82 4.84 20.70
N PHE A 160 -1.78 5.37 21.35
CA PHE A 160 -1.52 5.11 22.76
C PHE A 160 -2.61 5.67 23.68
N LEU A 161 -3.11 6.88 23.38
CA LEU A 161 -4.22 7.49 24.10
C LEU A 161 -5.49 6.63 24.00
N LEU A 162 -5.86 6.20 22.79
CA LEU A 162 -6.99 5.31 22.57
C LEU A 162 -6.80 3.96 23.27
N ALA A 163 -5.60 3.39 23.21
CA ALA A 163 -5.27 2.14 23.90
C ALA A 163 -5.40 2.23 25.42
N GLY A 164 -5.10 3.40 26.01
CA GLY A 164 -5.22 3.64 27.44
C GLY A 164 -6.64 4.02 27.90
N VAL A 165 -7.38 4.78 27.09
CA VAL A 165 -8.72 5.28 27.43
C VAL A 165 -9.81 4.26 27.08
N ILE A 166 -9.67 3.56 25.95
CA ILE A 166 -10.63 2.59 25.44
C ILE A 166 -9.92 1.24 25.36
N PRO A 167 -9.91 0.43 26.43
CA PRO A 167 -9.21 -0.85 26.40
C PRO A 167 -9.82 -1.78 25.36
N ALA A 168 -8.98 -2.52 24.64
CA ALA A 168 -9.46 -3.56 23.74
C ALA A 168 -10.13 -4.66 24.58
N THR A 169 -11.41 -4.93 24.35
CA THR A 169 -12.14 -5.99 25.07
C THR A 169 -12.20 -7.26 24.22
N SER A 170 -12.47 -8.39 24.86
CA SER A 170 -12.77 -9.67 24.20
C SER A 170 -14.21 -10.04 24.56
N GLY A 171 -14.93 -10.64 23.61
CA GLY A 171 -16.27 -11.19 23.88
C GLY A 171 -16.21 -12.45 24.75
N GLN A 172 -17.32 -13.19 24.80
CA GLN A 172 -17.31 -14.51 25.44
C GLN A 172 -16.42 -15.50 24.67
N PRO A 173 -15.85 -16.53 25.34
CA PRO A 173 -15.07 -17.56 24.66
C PRO A 173 -15.88 -18.24 23.54
N ALA A 174 -15.23 -18.54 22.42
CA ALA A 174 -15.85 -19.31 21.34
C ALA A 174 -16.29 -20.69 21.84
N THR A 175 -17.55 -21.04 21.64
CA THR A 175 -18.12 -22.35 22.00
C THR A 175 -18.82 -22.97 20.79
N PRO A 176 -18.54 -24.23 20.41
CA PRO A 176 -19.14 -24.85 19.21
C PRO A 176 -20.67 -24.84 19.18
N ALA A 177 -21.33 -24.87 20.35
CA ALA A 177 -22.77 -24.82 20.51
C ALA A 177 -23.31 -23.43 20.91
N GLY A 178 -22.43 -22.44 21.07
CA GLY A 178 -22.80 -21.09 21.47
C GLY A 178 -23.60 -20.38 20.38
N ARG A 179 -24.69 -19.73 20.79
CA ARG A 179 -25.37 -18.76 19.92
C ARG A 179 -24.64 -17.44 20.05
N PRO A 180 -24.32 -16.76 18.94
CA PRO A 180 -23.63 -15.49 19.02
C PRO A 180 -24.50 -14.45 19.70
N THR A 181 -23.93 -13.75 20.68
CA THR A 181 -24.52 -12.52 21.21
C THR A 181 -24.23 -11.37 20.23
N SER A 182 -24.90 -10.22 20.40
CA SER A 182 -24.63 -9.04 19.57
C SER A 182 -23.24 -8.49 19.89
N PHE A 183 -22.36 -8.44 18.91
CA PHE A 183 -21.04 -7.80 19.02
C PHE A 183 -20.93 -6.60 18.08
N PRO A 184 -20.11 -5.59 18.42
CA PRO A 184 -19.88 -4.45 17.55
C PRO A 184 -19.13 -4.90 16.28
N MET A 185 -19.65 -4.48 15.13
CA MET A 185 -19.00 -4.69 13.84
C MET A 185 -17.96 -3.60 13.60
N ASP A 186 -16.73 -4.03 13.32
CA ASP A 186 -15.66 -3.14 12.88
C ASP A 186 -15.87 -2.69 11.43
N VAL A 187 -15.79 -1.37 11.21
CA VAL A 187 -16.09 -0.76 9.92
C VAL A 187 -15.00 -1.01 8.87
N PHE A 188 -13.75 -1.26 9.26
CA PHE A 188 -12.64 -1.37 8.32
C PHE A 188 -12.43 -2.80 7.82
N PHE A 189 -12.48 -3.77 8.73
CA PHE A 189 -12.15 -5.16 8.41
C PHE A 189 -13.40 -6.05 8.22
N MET A 190 -14.58 -5.62 8.67
CA MET A 190 -15.78 -6.46 8.62
C MET A 190 -16.78 -6.09 7.51
N VAL A 191 -16.45 -5.13 6.62
CA VAL A 191 -17.33 -4.72 5.52
C VAL A 191 -17.84 -5.89 4.68
N PRO A 192 -16.99 -6.87 4.27
CA PRO A 192 -17.48 -7.99 3.47
C PRO A 192 -18.54 -8.82 4.20
N PHE A 193 -18.42 -8.94 5.53
CA PHE A 193 -19.38 -9.68 6.35
C PHE A 193 -20.67 -8.89 6.58
N TRP A 194 -20.58 -7.57 6.72
CA TRP A 194 -21.76 -6.71 6.79
C TRP A 194 -22.60 -6.79 5.50
N LEU A 195 -21.96 -6.92 4.33
CA LEU A 195 -22.67 -7.11 3.05
C LEU A 195 -23.46 -8.42 2.97
N LEU A 196 -23.14 -9.44 3.79
CA LEU A 196 -23.90 -10.70 3.84
C LEU A 196 -25.33 -10.53 4.37
N ASN A 197 -25.64 -9.39 4.99
CA ASN A 197 -27.02 -9.06 5.37
C ASN A 197 -27.91 -8.74 4.16
N TRP A 198 -27.31 -8.43 3.01
CA TRP A 198 -27.99 -7.95 1.81
C TRP A 198 -27.72 -8.83 0.59
N LEU A 199 -26.56 -9.49 0.55
CA LEU A 199 -26.06 -10.26 -0.58
C LEU A 199 -25.79 -11.71 -0.17
N SER A 200 -25.91 -12.63 -1.13
CA SER A 200 -25.49 -14.02 -0.91
C SER A 200 -23.96 -14.12 -0.75
N PRO A 201 -23.43 -15.16 -0.07
CA PRO A 201 -21.99 -15.33 0.07
C PRO A 201 -21.24 -15.32 -1.27
N GLY A 202 -21.80 -15.95 -2.29
CA GLY A 202 -21.25 -15.95 -3.65
C GLY A 202 -21.23 -14.55 -4.27
N ALA A 203 -22.29 -13.76 -4.09
CA ALA A 203 -22.34 -12.39 -4.59
C ALA A 203 -21.28 -11.49 -3.93
N VAL A 204 -21.04 -11.63 -2.62
CA VAL A 204 -19.97 -10.89 -1.92
C VAL A 204 -18.59 -11.29 -2.46
N VAL A 205 -18.34 -12.59 -2.68
CA VAL A 205 -17.08 -13.07 -3.26
C VAL A 205 -16.88 -12.50 -4.67
N VAL A 206 -17.90 -12.58 -5.51
CA VAL A 206 -17.85 -12.03 -6.88
C VAL A 206 -17.60 -10.52 -6.85
N LEU A 207 -18.30 -9.78 -6.00
CA LEU A 207 -18.09 -8.34 -5.85
C LEU A 207 -16.64 -8.03 -5.42
N GLY A 208 -16.11 -8.75 -4.43
CA GLY A 208 -14.73 -8.57 -3.98
C GLY A 208 -13.71 -8.84 -5.08
N VAL A 209 -13.90 -9.91 -5.86
CA VAL A 209 -13.06 -10.25 -7.02
C VAL A 209 -13.16 -9.17 -8.10
N LEU A 210 -14.37 -8.70 -8.42
CA LEU A 210 -14.58 -7.65 -9.41
C LEU A 210 -13.94 -6.32 -8.99
N LEU A 211 -14.05 -5.95 -7.71
CA LEU A 211 -13.39 -4.74 -7.18
C LEU A 211 -11.87 -4.87 -7.26
N PHE A 212 -11.30 -6.03 -6.91
CA PHE A 212 -9.86 -6.26 -6.96
C PHE A 212 -9.33 -6.26 -8.40
N VAL A 213 -9.97 -7.03 -9.30
CA VAL A 213 -9.59 -7.10 -10.72
C VAL A 213 -9.81 -5.76 -11.41
N GLY A 214 -10.93 -5.08 -11.12
CA GLY A 214 -11.19 -3.73 -11.60
C GLY A 214 -10.13 -2.74 -11.14
N GLY A 215 -9.75 -2.80 -9.85
CA GLY A 215 -8.67 -2.01 -9.27
C GLY A 215 -7.32 -2.25 -9.96
N LEU A 216 -6.95 -3.50 -10.20
CA LEU A 216 -5.74 -3.85 -10.96
C LEU A 216 -5.80 -3.34 -12.40
N ALA A 217 -6.99 -3.31 -13.00
CA ALA A 217 -7.17 -2.91 -14.38
C ALA A 217 -7.22 -1.38 -14.60
N VAL A 218 -7.35 -0.59 -13.52
CA VAL A 218 -7.43 0.89 -13.56
C VAL A 218 -6.37 1.51 -14.49
N PRO A 219 -5.05 1.21 -14.36
CA PRO A 219 -4.04 1.87 -15.17
C PRO A 219 -4.13 1.57 -16.68
N TYR A 220 -4.86 0.50 -17.05
CA TYR A 220 -5.00 0.05 -18.42
C TYR A 220 -6.26 0.58 -19.09
N PHE A 221 -7.31 0.87 -18.31
CA PHE A 221 -8.57 1.41 -18.82
C PHE A 221 -8.69 2.93 -18.68
N SER A 222 -8.01 3.53 -17.71
CA SER A 222 -7.89 4.99 -17.63
C SER A 222 -7.24 5.48 -18.92
N ARG A 223 -8.02 6.19 -19.76
CA ARG A 223 -7.58 6.61 -21.10
C ARG A 223 -6.22 7.29 -20.99
N ARG A 224 -5.28 6.81 -21.81
CA ARG A 224 -4.06 7.56 -22.14
C ARG A 224 -4.53 8.81 -22.88
N GLU A 225 -4.83 9.89 -22.16
CA GLU A 225 -5.15 11.14 -22.81
C GLU A 225 -3.95 11.53 -23.67
N THR A 226 -4.16 11.59 -24.98
CA THR A 226 -3.11 11.94 -25.92
C THR A 226 -2.75 13.42 -25.71
N ALA A 227 -1.50 13.78 -25.98
CA ALA A 227 -1.00 15.15 -25.82
C ALA A 227 -1.88 16.29 -26.32
N PRO A 228 -2.71 16.13 -27.36
CA PRO A 228 -3.61 17.19 -27.81
C PRO A 228 -4.86 17.40 -26.92
N GLN A 229 -5.30 16.39 -26.17
CA GLN A 229 -6.58 16.41 -25.44
C GLN A 229 -6.44 16.89 -24.00
N MET A 230 -5.27 16.69 -23.41
CA MET A 230 -4.91 17.40 -22.20
C MET A 230 -4.36 18.76 -22.60
N GLY A 231 -5.00 19.85 -22.22
CA GLY A 231 -4.36 21.17 -22.23
C GLY A 231 -3.03 21.06 -21.50
N VAL A 232 -1.95 20.89 -22.26
CA VAL A 232 -0.54 20.76 -21.85
C VAL A 232 -0.39 20.04 -20.49
N ARG A 233 -0.78 18.76 -20.33
CA ARG A 233 -0.47 18.00 -19.09
C ARG A 233 0.69 17.00 -19.22
N HIS A 234 1.12 16.62 -20.43
CA HIS A 234 2.40 15.93 -20.62
C HIS A 234 3.52 16.96 -20.61
N ALA A 235 4.56 16.66 -19.87
CA ALA A 235 5.47 17.64 -19.32
C ALA A 235 6.80 17.66 -20.05
N GLY A 236 6.81 17.42 -21.36
CA GLY A 236 8.04 17.37 -22.15
C GLY A 236 8.96 16.21 -21.76
N VAL A 237 9.91 15.92 -22.65
CA VAL A 237 10.91 14.88 -22.41
C VAL A 237 11.75 15.22 -21.18
N ALA A 238 12.24 14.20 -20.47
CA ALA A 238 13.18 14.44 -19.38
C ALA A 238 14.40 15.21 -19.90
N GLN A 239 14.92 16.13 -19.09
CA GLN A 239 16.04 16.99 -19.44
C GLN A 239 17.21 16.75 -18.49
N VAL A 240 18.42 16.94 -18.99
CA VAL A 240 19.66 16.79 -18.22
C VAL A 240 20.12 18.17 -17.81
N ILE A 241 20.31 18.37 -16.50
CA ILE A 241 20.93 19.58 -15.95
C ILE A 241 22.44 19.39 -16.09
N ASP A 242 23.00 19.92 -17.17
CA ASP A 242 24.41 19.76 -17.51
C ASP A 242 25.34 20.15 -16.37
N GLY A 243 25.02 21.18 -15.57
CA GLY A 243 25.85 21.59 -14.44
C GLY A 243 26.03 20.52 -13.36
N ASN A 244 25.03 19.66 -13.19
CA ASN A 244 24.95 18.68 -12.11
C ASN A 244 25.30 17.26 -12.56
N CYS A 245 25.27 16.98 -13.87
CA CYS A 245 25.50 15.64 -14.39
C CYS A 245 26.96 15.20 -14.20
N THR A 246 27.17 14.19 -13.36
CA THR A 246 28.50 13.64 -13.04
C THR A 246 28.97 12.56 -14.00
N GLY A 247 28.08 12.06 -14.87
CA GLY A 247 28.41 10.97 -15.80
C GLY A 247 28.42 9.57 -15.18
N CYS A 248 27.86 9.37 -13.97
CA CYS A 248 27.87 8.08 -13.25
C CYS A 248 26.99 6.95 -13.85
N GLU A 249 26.34 7.17 -14.99
CA GLU A 249 25.56 6.19 -15.76
C GLU A 249 24.34 5.55 -15.08
N LEU A 250 24.05 5.80 -13.80
CA LEU A 250 22.88 5.21 -13.11
C LEU A 250 21.57 5.43 -13.88
N CYS A 251 21.35 6.66 -14.37
CA CYS A 251 20.17 6.99 -15.16
C CYS A 251 20.08 6.24 -16.50
N TYR A 252 21.21 5.85 -17.08
CA TYR A 252 21.27 5.06 -18.30
C TYR A 252 20.81 3.63 -18.02
N PHE A 253 21.37 2.98 -16.99
CA PHE A 253 21.01 1.61 -16.61
C PHE A 253 19.56 1.49 -16.10
N ASP A 254 19.08 2.50 -15.39
CA ASP A 254 17.74 2.47 -14.82
C ASP A 254 16.65 2.86 -15.83
N CYS A 255 16.99 3.31 -17.04
CA CYS A 255 15.98 3.70 -18.04
C CYS A 255 15.37 2.45 -18.70
N PRO A 256 14.13 2.04 -18.37
CA PRO A 256 13.56 0.81 -18.94
C PRO A 256 13.17 0.94 -20.41
N TYR A 257 13.17 2.18 -20.93
CA TYR A 257 12.84 2.50 -22.32
C TYR A 257 14.08 2.75 -23.18
N ASN A 258 15.29 2.59 -22.63
CA ASN A 258 16.55 2.88 -23.32
C ASN A 258 16.54 4.27 -23.99
N ALA A 259 15.96 5.25 -23.27
CA ALA A 259 15.79 6.62 -23.70
C ALA A 259 16.96 7.53 -23.29
N ILE A 260 17.98 6.97 -22.64
CA ILE A 260 19.18 7.70 -22.22
C ILE A 260 20.36 7.05 -22.91
N VAL A 261 21.28 7.87 -23.38
CA VAL A 261 22.59 7.45 -23.88
C VAL A 261 23.67 8.27 -23.19
N MET A 262 24.81 7.65 -22.93
CA MET A 262 25.97 8.32 -22.37
C MET A 262 26.89 8.74 -23.51
N VAL A 263 27.18 10.03 -23.63
CA VAL A 263 28.09 10.58 -24.63
C VAL A 263 29.35 11.14 -23.97
N PRO A 264 30.49 11.22 -24.66
CA PRO A 264 31.66 11.90 -24.15
C PRO A 264 31.34 13.33 -23.71
N SER A 265 31.76 13.71 -22.52
CA SER A 265 31.46 15.02 -21.97
C SER A 265 32.22 16.12 -22.73
N PRO A 266 31.55 17.20 -23.18
CA PRO A 266 32.23 18.32 -23.85
C PRO A 266 33.10 19.16 -22.89
N GLY A 267 32.92 18.99 -21.58
CA GLY A 267 33.68 19.73 -20.56
C GLY A 267 33.29 19.36 -19.12
N PRO A 268 33.96 19.96 -18.12
CA PRO A 268 33.63 19.74 -16.71
C PRO A 268 32.22 20.26 -16.39
N GLY A 269 31.52 19.61 -15.46
CA GLY A 269 30.27 20.13 -14.92
C GLY A 269 30.50 21.25 -13.92
N LEU A 270 29.43 21.99 -13.59
CA LEU A 270 29.49 23.17 -12.71
C LEU A 270 29.52 22.81 -11.21
N SER A 271 28.92 21.67 -10.84
CA SER A 271 28.94 21.21 -9.46
C SER A 271 30.29 20.57 -9.10
N LYS A 272 30.65 20.60 -7.81
CA LYS A 272 31.88 19.96 -7.30
C LYS A 272 31.93 18.45 -7.65
N ALA A 273 30.79 17.78 -7.67
CA ALA A 273 30.68 16.37 -8.02
C ALA A 273 30.84 16.12 -9.54
N ALA A 274 30.49 17.09 -10.38
CA ALA A 274 30.53 16.98 -11.84
C ALA A 274 31.81 17.54 -12.47
N ALA A 275 32.71 18.14 -11.67
CA ALA A 275 33.94 18.79 -12.15
C ALA A 275 34.85 17.86 -12.97
N ASN A 276 34.91 16.57 -12.65
CA ASN A 276 35.77 15.59 -13.34
C ASN A 276 34.98 14.58 -14.19
N ARG A 277 33.77 14.92 -14.63
CA ARG A 277 32.94 14.02 -15.44
C ARG A 277 33.61 13.71 -16.78
N THR A 278 33.56 12.45 -17.19
CA THR A 278 34.01 11.99 -18.52
C THR A 278 32.85 11.80 -19.49
N LEU A 279 31.65 11.58 -18.95
CA LEU A 279 30.44 11.30 -19.70
C LEU A 279 29.33 12.29 -19.35
N LEU A 280 28.44 12.52 -20.30
CA LEU A 280 27.23 13.32 -20.18
C LEU A 280 26.04 12.45 -20.58
N ALA A 281 24.99 12.45 -19.76
CA ALA A 281 23.74 11.81 -20.14
C ALA A 281 23.02 12.66 -21.20
N VAL A 282 22.48 12.04 -22.24
CA VAL A 282 21.65 12.69 -23.25
C VAL A 282 20.37 11.89 -23.42
N ILE A 283 19.24 12.58 -23.54
CA ILE A 283 17.91 11.97 -23.61
C ILE A 283 17.45 11.90 -25.05
N LEU A 284 17.10 10.69 -25.48
CA LEU A 284 16.48 10.42 -26.77
C LEU A 284 14.98 10.68 -26.67
N GLU A 285 14.55 11.83 -27.20
CA GLU A 285 13.15 12.27 -27.15
C GLU A 285 12.17 11.22 -27.70
N SER A 286 12.57 10.55 -28.79
CA SER A 286 11.76 9.52 -29.46
C SER A 286 11.46 8.28 -28.61
N ARG A 287 12.19 8.07 -27.50
CA ARG A 287 12.05 6.92 -26.60
C ARG A 287 11.61 7.31 -25.20
N CYS A 288 11.69 8.59 -24.85
CA CYS A 288 11.34 9.06 -23.52
C CYS A 288 9.82 9.05 -23.34
N VAL A 289 9.34 8.30 -22.35
CA VAL A 289 7.90 8.26 -22.01
C VAL A 289 7.56 9.02 -20.73
N GLU A 290 8.47 9.90 -20.29
CA GLU A 290 8.26 10.78 -19.12
C GLU A 290 8.00 10.02 -17.81
N CYS A 291 8.46 8.77 -17.70
CA CYS A 291 8.31 7.95 -16.49
C CYS A 291 9.03 8.55 -15.28
N GLY A 292 10.09 9.31 -15.53
CA GLY A 292 10.92 9.93 -14.50
C GLY A 292 11.77 8.94 -13.69
N ILE A 293 11.97 7.71 -14.12
CA ILE A 293 12.85 6.76 -13.41
C ILE A 293 14.28 7.28 -13.37
N CYS A 294 14.77 7.80 -14.50
CA CYS A 294 16.12 8.31 -14.67
C CYS A 294 16.50 9.41 -13.66
N ILE A 295 15.57 10.31 -13.35
CA ILE A 295 15.83 11.36 -12.37
C ILE A 295 15.98 10.77 -10.95
N GLY A 296 15.50 9.54 -10.67
CA GLY A 296 15.72 8.87 -9.39
C GLY A 296 16.96 8.09 -9.23
N ALA A 297 17.33 7.50 -10.34
CA ALA A 297 18.64 6.93 -10.49
C ALA A 297 19.73 8.00 -10.29
N CYS A 298 19.41 9.29 -10.47
CA CYS A 298 20.38 10.38 -10.34
C CYS A 298 20.47 10.91 -8.91
N PRO A 299 21.52 10.57 -8.13
CA PRO A 299 21.71 11.10 -6.77
C PRO A 299 22.22 12.55 -6.76
N PHE A 300 22.52 13.11 -7.93
CA PHE A 300 23.12 14.43 -8.10
C PHE A 300 22.12 15.47 -8.62
N GLU A 301 20.82 15.13 -8.69
CA GLU A 301 19.78 16.03 -9.18
C GLU A 301 20.14 16.63 -10.56
N ALA A 302 20.69 15.79 -11.43
CA ALA A 302 21.16 16.18 -12.77
C ALA A 302 20.14 15.91 -13.88
N LEU A 303 18.94 15.52 -13.51
CA LEU A 303 17.87 15.16 -14.41
C LEU A 303 16.60 15.81 -13.90
N GLU A 304 15.75 16.29 -14.79
CA GLU A 304 14.48 16.90 -14.44
C GLU A 304 13.40 16.61 -15.47
N LEU A 305 12.15 16.85 -15.09
CA LEU A 305 10.99 16.77 -15.96
C LEU A 305 10.33 18.16 -15.92
N PRO A 306 10.15 18.85 -17.05
CA PRO A 306 9.76 20.27 -17.14
C PRO A 306 8.53 20.73 -16.33
N LYS A 307 7.65 19.86 -15.81
CA LYS A 307 6.55 20.25 -14.91
C LYS A 307 6.76 19.96 -13.42
N PHE A 308 7.90 19.41 -13.00
CA PHE A 308 8.20 19.22 -11.56
C PHE A 308 9.10 20.33 -10.99
N MET A 309 9.20 21.46 -11.68
CA MET A 309 10.03 22.58 -11.26
C MET A 309 9.39 23.28 -10.05
N GLU A 310 9.80 22.87 -8.85
CA GLU A 310 9.73 23.73 -7.65
C GLU A 310 10.38 25.10 -7.93
N ARG A 311 11.38 25.12 -8.83
CA ARG A 311 12.04 26.32 -9.33
C ARG A 311 11.12 27.26 -10.11
N ASP A 312 10.25 26.76 -10.99
CA ASP A 312 9.34 27.59 -11.78
C ASP A 312 8.25 28.17 -10.88
N VAL A 313 7.73 27.37 -9.95
CA VAL A 313 6.79 27.85 -8.93
C VAL A 313 7.45 28.93 -8.05
N ARG A 314 8.72 28.75 -7.67
CA ARG A 314 9.47 29.76 -6.90
C ARG A 314 9.74 31.02 -7.71
N ILE A 315 9.99 30.91 -9.02
CA ILE A 315 10.18 32.05 -9.92
C ILE A 315 8.85 32.79 -10.13
N GLU A 316 7.75 32.08 -10.38
CA GLU A 316 6.41 32.67 -10.49
C GLU A 316 6.00 33.36 -9.18
N ILE A 317 6.23 32.73 -8.03
CA ILE A 317 5.99 33.37 -6.72
C ILE A 317 6.88 34.59 -6.54
N ALA A 318 8.18 34.52 -6.88
CA ALA A 318 9.08 35.66 -6.76
C ALA A 318 8.68 36.82 -7.67
N GLN A 319 8.18 36.52 -8.88
CA GLN A 319 7.68 37.52 -9.83
C GLN A 319 6.33 38.11 -9.37
N ALA A 320 5.43 37.28 -8.84
CA ALA A 320 4.14 37.73 -8.32
C ALA A 320 4.26 38.53 -7.02
N VAL A 321 5.30 38.31 -6.22
CA VAL A 321 5.60 39.12 -5.01
C VAL A 321 6.25 40.45 -5.37
N GLN A 322 6.84 40.58 -6.56
CA GLN A 322 7.46 41.81 -7.06
C GLN A 322 6.52 42.70 -7.90
N ALA A 323 5.35 42.18 -8.29
CA ALA A 323 4.30 42.91 -9.01
C ALA A 323 3.25 43.49 -8.04
#